data_AF-A0A432FPZ6-F1
#
_entry.id   AF-A0A432FPZ6-F1
#
_cell.length_a   1.000
_cell.length_b   1.000
_cell.length_c   1.000
_cell.angle_alpha   90.00
_cell.angle_beta   90.00
_cell.angle_gamma   90.00
#
_symmetry.space_group_name_H-M   'P 1'
#
loop_
_entity.id
_entity.type
_entity.pdbx_description
1 polymer ?
#
loop_
_entity_poly.entity_id
_entity_poly.type
_entity_poly.pdbx_seq_one_letter_code
_entity_poly.pdbx_strand_id
1 'polypeptide(L)' 'FSSRRYNRCFNCGRPDGYLRKFGLCRICFREMALKGEIPGITKASW' A
#
# COMPACT_ATOMS: atom_id res chain seq x y z
N PHE A 1 -0.76 17.86 -18.90
CA PHE A 1 -0.91 16.41 -19.16
C PHE A 1 -1.25 15.66 -17.87
N SER A 2 -2.54 15.52 -17.53
CA SER A 2 -3.00 14.74 -16.37
C SER A 2 -2.85 13.23 -16.57
N SER A 3 -2.85 12.78 -17.83
CA SER A 3 -2.73 11.37 -18.24
C SER A 3 -1.39 10.71 -17.93
N ARG A 4 -0.35 11.49 -17.56
CA ARG A 4 1.00 10.98 -17.24
C ARG A 4 1.24 10.74 -15.74
N ARG A 5 0.24 11.00 -14.87
CA ARG A 5 0.39 10.77 -13.43
C ARG A 5 0.22 9.29 -13.11
N TYR A 6 1.17 8.73 -12.36
CA TYR A 6 1.11 7.38 -11.83
C TYR A 6 1.08 7.44 -10.30
N ASN A 7 0.24 6.60 -9.70
CA ASN A 7 0.24 6.43 -8.25
C ASN A 7 1.35 5.45 -7.86
N ARG A 8 2.40 5.98 -7.24
CA ARG A 8 3.55 5.21 -6.78
C ARG A 8 3.45 4.99 -5.28
N CYS A 9 3.96 3.85 -4.81
CA CYS A 9 4.11 3.59 -3.38
C CYS A 9 4.93 4.71 -2.71
N PHE A 10 4.44 5.25 -1.60
CA PHE A 10 5.15 6.29 -0.86
C PHE A 10 6.49 5.81 -0.27
N ASN A 11 6.57 4.54 0.17
CA ASN A 11 7.76 3.97 0.80
C ASN A 11 8.84 3.53 -0.20
N CYS A 12 8.45 2.83 -1.28
CA CYS A 12 9.41 2.18 -2.20
C CYS A 12 9.31 2.63 -3.66
N GLY A 13 8.40 3.55 -4.01
CA GLY A 13 8.26 4.07 -5.38
C GLY A 13 7.66 3.11 -6.41
N ARG A 14 7.29 1.87 -6.02
CA ARG A 14 6.72 0.87 -6.94
C ARG A 14 5.48 1.42 -7.66
N PRO A 15 5.41 1.32 -9.01
CA PRO A 15 4.28 1.85 -9.79
C PRO A 15 3.03 0.96 -9.74
N ASP A 16 3.19 -0.34 -9.46
CA ASP A 16 2.11 -1.33 -9.52
C ASP A 16 1.64 -1.79 -8.15
N GLY A 17 0.39 -2.27 -8.11
CA GLY A 17 -0.23 -2.82 -6.90
C GLY A 17 -0.44 -1.76 -5.82
N TYR A 18 -0.76 -0.52 -6.22
CA TYR A 18 -0.98 0.62 -5.34
C TYR A 18 -2.36 0.56 -4.67
N LEU A 19 -2.36 0.49 -3.34
CA LEU A 19 -3.54 0.55 -2.50
C LEU A 19 -3.86 2.01 -2.15
N ARG A 20 -4.82 2.60 -2.86
CA ARG A 20 -5.17 4.05 -2.75
C ARG A 20 -5.50 4.50 -1.33
N LYS A 21 -6.19 3.66 -0.55
CA LYS A 21 -6.55 3.97 0.85
C LYS A 21 -5.33 4.15 1.76
N PHE A 22 -4.24 3.45 1.45
CA PHE A 22 -3.04 3.42 2.31
C PHE A 22 -1.84 4.14 1.69
N GLY A 23 -1.88 4.49 0.39
CA GLY A 23 -0.77 5.16 -0.28
C GLY A 23 0.46 4.27 -0.52
N LEU A 24 0.31 2.95 -0.39
CA LEU A 24 1.40 1.97 -0.42
C LEU A 24 1.18 0.93 -1.51
N CYS A 25 2.26 0.27 -1.95
CA CYS A 25 2.14 -0.95 -2.73
C CYS A 25 1.76 -2.13 -1.83
N ARG A 26 1.21 -3.19 -2.43
CA ARG A 26 0.83 -4.43 -1.73
C ARG A 26 1.94 -5.07 -0.87
N ILE A 27 3.21 -4.86 -1.21
CA ILE A 27 4.35 -5.46 -0.49
C ILE A 27 4.62 -4.69 0.81
N CYS A 28 4.86 -3.39 0.71
CA CYS A 28 5.07 -2.54 1.89
C CYS A 28 3.85 -2.56 2.81
N PHE A 29 2.64 -2.54 2.24
CA PHE A 29 1.41 -2.69 3.02
C PHE A 29 1.40 -3.99 3.83
N ARG A 30 1.75 -5.13 3.21
CA ARG A 30 1.79 -6.42 3.88
C ARG A 30 2.84 -6.45 5.00
N GLU A 31 4.03 -5.92 4.75
CA GLU A 31 5.11 -5.87 5.75
C GLU A 31 4.70 -5.03 6.96
N MET A 32 4.16 -3.83 6.73
CA MET A 32 3.69 -2.95 7.81
C MET A 32 2.49 -3.53 8.56
N ALA A 33 1.54 -4.15 7.85
CA ALA A 33 0.41 -4.82 8.48
C ALA A 33 0.86 -6.02 9.34
N LEU A 34 1.86 -6.80 8.88
CA LEU A 34 2.42 -7.90 9.67
C LEU A 34 3.20 -7.42 10.89
N LYS A 35 3.83 -6.24 10.82
CA LYS A 35 4.49 -5.59 11.96
C LYS A 35 3.50 -4.91 12.93
N GLY A 36 2.23 -4.77 12.55
CA GLY A 36 1.24 -4.02 13.35
C GLY A 36 1.38 -2.50 13.26
N GLU A 37 2.11 -1.98 12.26
CA GLU A 37 2.31 -0.54 12.06
C GLU A 37 1.09 0.15 11.43
N ILE A 38 0.16 -0.62 10.85
CA ILE A 38 -1.09 -0.09 10.28
C ILE A 38 -2.25 -0.37 11.26
N PRO A 39 -2.83 0.68 11.88
CA PRO A 39 -3.89 0.49 12.87
C PRO A 39 -5.17 -0.06 12.23
N GLY A 40 -5.85 -0.96 12.95
CA GLY A 40 -7.13 -1.52 12.53
C GLY A 40 -7.05 -2.55 11.40
N ILE A 41 -5.86 -3.09 11.12
CA ILE A 41 -5.68 -4.17 10.14
C ILE A 41 -5.29 -5.46 10.84
N THR A 42 -6.12 -6.48 10.64
CA THR A 42 -5.87 -7.85 11.08
C THR A 42 -6.07 -8.79 9.89
N LYS A 43 -5.51 -10.01 9.98
CA LYS A 43 -5.81 -11.06 9.00
C LYS A 43 -7.28 -11.43 9.16
N ALA A 44 -8.02 -11.42 8.04
CA ALA A 44 -9.41 -11.84 8.05
C ALA A 44 -9.50 -13.36 8.29
N SER A 45 -10.51 -13.75 9.08
CA SER A 45 -10.92 -15.13 9.30
C SER A 45 -12.40 -15.22 8.91
N TRP A 46 -12.68 -15.95 7.86
CA TRP A 46 -14.02 -16.34 7.44
C TRP A 46 -14.10 -17.86 7.45
#